data_AF-A0A6H5IZP9-F1
#
_entry.id   AF-A0A6H5IZP9-F1
#
_cell.length_a   1.000
_cell.length_b   1.000
_cell.length_c   1.000
_cell.angle_alpha   90.00
_cell.angle_beta   90.00
_cell.angle_gamma   90.00
#
_symmetry.space_group_name_H-M   'P 1'
#
loop_
_entity.id
_entity.type
_entity.pdbx_description
1 polymer ?
#
loop_
_entity_poly.entity_id
_entity_poly.type
_entity_poly.pdbx_seq_one_letter_code
_entity_poly.pdbx_strand_id
1 'polypeptide(L)'
;MAVDRSHRADQLISPVFWPSPTSENADAPSRTVRGENFGGLEPVAFVSGLDPLRGACFYCHESGHVRQDCRRRPMRVFCTNCGRDGVKVRACPRCSKAWRKSQRNWHTKKKGQKARLHSVVQKIHRRLTASKEAVGLSFLFVLFLFLHSLVVSRNHIIVISSKE
;
A
#
# COMPACT_ATOMS: atom_id res chain seq x y z
N MET A 1 11.52 -0.80 79.80
CA MET A 1 11.37 0.13 78.65
C MET A 1 11.34 -0.72 77.39
N ALA A 2 10.14 -1.02 76.88
CA ALA A 2 9.94 -1.92 75.75
C ALA A 2 9.80 -1.09 74.46
N VAL A 3 10.58 -1.46 73.44
CA VAL A 3 10.54 -0.87 72.10
C VAL A 3 9.32 -1.40 71.36
N ASP A 4 8.40 -0.50 71.05
CA ASP A 4 7.23 -0.77 70.23
C ASP A 4 7.63 -0.85 68.75
N ARG A 5 7.35 -1.99 68.13
CA ARG A 5 7.61 -2.29 66.72
C ARG A 5 6.38 -2.99 66.20
N SER A 6 5.47 -2.25 65.59
CA SER A 6 4.32 -2.83 64.90
C SER A 6 3.63 -1.83 63.98
N HIS A 7 3.62 -2.19 62.68
CA HIS A 7 2.51 -2.02 61.72
C HIS A 7 1.98 -0.59 61.46
N ARG A 8 1.67 -0.11 60.26
CA ARG A 8 1.31 -0.73 58.98
C ARG A 8 1.25 0.44 57.99
N ALA A 9 2.04 0.43 56.93
CA ALA A 9 1.85 1.35 55.81
C ALA A 9 1.08 0.62 54.70
N ASP A 10 -0.21 0.34 54.95
CA ASP A 10 -1.14 -0.09 53.90
C ASP A 10 -1.77 1.18 53.30
N GLN A 11 -1.01 1.83 52.41
CA GLN A 11 -1.58 2.84 51.52
C GLN A 11 -2.53 2.13 50.55
N LEU A 12 -3.83 2.28 50.81
CA LEU A 12 -4.93 1.88 49.96
C LEU A 12 -4.83 2.63 48.62
N ILE A 13 -4.19 1.99 47.64
CA ILE A 13 -4.36 2.35 46.22
C ILE A 13 -5.76 1.89 45.86
N SER A 14 -6.67 2.85 45.66
CA SER A 14 -8.02 2.59 45.18
C SER A 14 -8.00 1.68 43.93
N PRO A 15 -8.82 0.63 43.86
CA PRO A 15 -8.96 -0.13 42.63
C PRO A 15 -9.53 0.82 41.58
N VAL A 16 -8.77 1.09 40.52
CA VAL A 16 -9.28 1.74 39.32
C VAL A 16 -10.38 0.84 38.79
N PHE A 17 -11.63 1.21 39.06
CA PHE A 17 -12.82 0.55 38.55
C PHE A 17 -12.88 0.82 37.05
N TRP A 18 -12.24 -0.05 36.27
CA TRP A 18 -12.40 -0.04 34.83
C TRP A 18 -13.82 -0.53 34.52
N PRO A 19 -14.66 0.26 33.84
CA PRO A 19 -15.99 -0.19 33.48
C PRO A 19 -15.87 -1.43 32.60
N SER A 20 -16.65 -2.47 32.94
CA SER A 20 -16.85 -3.63 32.07
C SER A 20 -17.21 -3.15 30.66
N PRO A 21 -16.63 -3.74 29.61
CA PRO A 21 -16.92 -3.33 28.24
C PRO A 21 -18.42 -3.54 27.97
N THR A 22 -19.19 -2.46 27.92
CA THR A 22 -20.57 -2.48 27.45
C THR A 22 -20.57 -2.77 25.96
N SER A 23 -21.56 -3.51 25.48
CA SER A 23 -21.78 -3.84 24.07
C SER A 23 -21.97 -2.62 23.15
N GLU A 24 -22.09 -1.42 23.73
CA GLU A 24 -22.34 -0.17 23.02
C GLU A 24 -21.07 0.55 22.55
N ASN A 25 -19.87 0.09 22.96
CA ASN A 25 -18.59 0.65 22.47
C ASN A 25 -18.04 -0.06 21.21
N ALA A 26 -18.90 -0.77 20.46
CA ALA A 26 -18.53 -1.48 19.23
C ALA A 26 -18.22 -0.55 18.04
N ASP A 27 -18.54 0.74 18.14
CA ASP A 27 -18.44 1.70 17.03
C ASP A 27 -17.15 2.53 17.01
N ALA A 28 -16.14 2.16 17.82
CA ALA A 28 -14.81 2.76 17.68
C ALA A 28 -14.19 2.39 16.32
N PRO A 29 -13.85 3.36 15.44
CA PRO A 29 -13.37 3.07 14.10
C PRO A 29 -12.06 2.27 14.14
N SER A 30 -12.15 1.01 13.71
CA SER A 30 -11.09 0.18 13.12
C SER A 30 -9.69 0.36 13.73
N ARG A 31 -9.54 0.08 15.04
CA ARG A 31 -8.28 -0.52 15.50
C ARG A 31 -8.23 -1.89 14.84
N THR A 32 -7.34 -2.09 13.85
CA THR A 32 -7.19 -3.36 13.10
C THR A 32 -7.36 -4.55 14.03
N VAL A 33 -8.50 -5.22 13.95
CA VAL A 33 -8.82 -6.33 14.83
C VAL A 33 -7.82 -7.44 14.50
N ARG A 34 -7.25 -8.06 15.54
CA ARG A 34 -6.32 -9.17 15.33
C ARG A 34 -7.02 -10.27 14.52
N GLY A 35 -6.33 -10.75 13.49
CA GLY A 35 -6.87 -11.77 12.60
C GLY A 35 -7.44 -11.26 11.28
N GLU A 36 -7.60 -9.94 11.10
CA GLU A 36 -8.27 -9.35 9.92
C GLU A 36 -7.30 -8.73 8.90
N ASN A 37 -5.97 -8.80 9.14
CA ASN A 37 -4.96 -8.09 8.35
C ASN A 37 -4.79 -8.59 6.90
N PHE A 38 -5.65 -9.49 6.43
CA PHE A 38 -5.59 -10.04 5.07
C PHE A 38 -6.72 -9.57 4.14
N GLY A 39 -7.58 -8.66 4.58
CA GLY A 39 -8.58 -7.98 3.75
C GLY A 39 -9.61 -8.93 3.15
N GLY A 40 -10.71 -9.17 3.88
CA GLY A 40 -11.83 -10.00 3.41
C GLY A 40 -11.56 -11.51 3.43
N LEU A 41 -10.60 -11.97 4.25
CA LEU A 41 -10.47 -13.39 4.60
C LEU A 41 -11.07 -13.62 5.98
N GLU A 42 -11.65 -14.82 6.18
CA GLU A 42 -12.21 -15.25 7.47
C GLU A 42 -11.25 -14.92 8.63
N PRO A 43 -11.74 -14.22 9.67
CA PRO A 43 -10.94 -13.93 10.84
C PRO A 43 -10.37 -15.20 11.45
N VAL A 44 -9.10 -15.15 11.83
CA VAL A 44 -8.48 -16.31 12.45
C VAL A 44 -9.07 -16.51 13.85
N ALA A 45 -9.76 -17.65 14.08
CA ALA A 45 -10.45 -17.97 15.33
C ALA A 45 -9.52 -17.82 16.55
N PHE A 46 -9.93 -17.05 17.56
CA PHE A 46 -9.16 -16.80 18.79
C PHE A 46 -8.99 -18.08 19.62
N VAL A 47 -7.78 -18.32 20.14
CA VAL A 47 -7.51 -19.44 21.04
C VAL A 47 -6.99 -18.92 22.38
N SER A 48 -7.83 -19.05 23.41
CA SER A 48 -7.50 -18.67 24.80
C SER A 48 -6.20 -19.36 25.26
N GLY A 49 -5.34 -18.61 25.95
CA GLY A 49 -4.06 -19.11 26.46
C GLY A 49 -2.91 -19.16 25.44
N LEU A 50 -3.20 -19.05 24.14
CA LEU A 50 -2.17 -18.99 23.09
C LEU A 50 -2.14 -17.63 22.38
N ASP A 51 -3.30 -16.99 22.26
CA ASP A 51 -3.41 -15.69 21.64
C ASP A 51 -3.57 -14.59 22.71
N PRO A 52 -2.95 -13.44 22.51
CA PRO A 52 -3.21 -12.27 23.34
C PRO A 52 -4.65 -11.76 23.15
N LEU A 53 -5.23 -11.22 24.23
CA LEU A 53 -6.61 -10.70 24.26
C LEU A 53 -6.87 -9.66 23.16
N ARG A 54 -8.09 -9.63 22.61
CA ARG A 54 -8.49 -8.62 21.62
C ARG A 54 -8.26 -7.21 22.19
N GLY A 55 -7.70 -6.32 21.37
CA GLY A 55 -7.37 -4.95 21.78
C GLY A 55 -6.11 -4.80 22.63
N ALA A 56 -5.44 -5.90 23.03
CA ALA A 56 -4.16 -5.80 23.72
C ALA A 56 -3.03 -5.32 22.79
N CYS A 57 -1.97 -4.80 23.38
CA CYS A 57 -0.76 -4.42 22.68
C CYS A 57 -0.06 -5.65 22.08
N PHE A 58 0.37 -5.57 20.82
CA PHE A 58 1.11 -6.66 20.15
C PHE A 58 2.54 -6.87 20.67
N TYR A 59 3.02 -6.03 21.60
CA TYR A 59 4.38 -6.06 22.14
C TYR A 59 4.47 -6.47 23.60
N CYS A 60 3.50 -6.14 24.44
CA CYS A 60 3.50 -6.56 25.85
C CYS A 60 2.24 -7.32 26.27
N HIS A 61 1.25 -7.46 25.37
CA HIS A 61 -0.04 -8.11 25.65
C HIS A 61 -0.89 -7.46 26.74
N GLU A 62 -0.51 -6.28 27.23
CA GLU A 62 -1.34 -5.46 28.11
C GLU A 62 -2.36 -4.66 27.29
N SER A 63 -3.51 -4.39 27.89
CA SER A 63 -4.54 -3.51 27.33
C SER A 63 -4.18 -2.02 27.53
N GLY A 64 -5.02 -1.12 27.02
CA GLY A 64 -4.89 0.32 27.24
C GLY A 64 -3.97 1.06 26.27
N HIS A 65 -3.20 0.36 25.43
CA HIS A 65 -2.36 0.99 24.42
C HIS A 65 -2.15 0.09 23.19
N VAL A 66 -1.80 0.71 22.06
CA VAL A 66 -1.45 -0.02 20.83
C VAL A 66 0.06 -0.24 20.71
N ARG A 67 0.49 -1.01 19.72
CA ARG A 67 1.91 -1.31 19.47
C ARG A 67 2.79 -0.04 19.42
N GLN A 68 2.28 1.01 18.78
CA GLN A 68 3.01 2.26 18.58
C GLN A 68 3.29 2.99 19.90
N ASP A 69 2.39 2.85 20.88
CA ASP A 69 2.47 3.53 22.18
C ASP A 69 3.09 2.66 23.28
N CYS A 70 3.51 1.44 22.94
CA CYS A 70 4.13 0.54 23.91
C CYS A 70 5.48 1.08 24.37
N ARG A 71 5.65 1.27 25.68
CA ARG A 71 6.91 1.73 26.28
C ARG A 71 7.98 0.64 26.37
N ARG A 72 7.58 -0.63 26.46
CA ARG A 72 8.49 -1.76 26.66
C ARG A 72 9.12 -2.32 25.37
N ARG A 73 8.66 -1.85 24.18
CA ARG A 73 9.00 -2.28 22.80
C ARG A 73 10.02 -3.45 22.71
N PRO A 74 9.67 -4.67 23.16
CA PRO A 74 10.63 -5.75 23.16
C PRO A 74 10.83 -6.21 21.71
N MET A 75 12.08 -6.48 21.33
CA MET A 75 12.37 -7.14 20.06
C MET A 75 11.96 -8.61 20.17
N ARG A 76 10.69 -8.89 19.87
CA ARG A 76 10.14 -10.25 19.86
C ARG A 76 9.59 -10.61 18.50
N VAL A 77 9.71 -11.89 18.17
CA VAL A 77 9.08 -12.47 17.00
C VAL A 77 7.66 -12.85 17.36
N PHE A 78 6.68 -12.35 16.61
CA PHE A 78 5.28 -12.71 16.80
C PHE A 78 4.52 -12.63 15.47
N CYS A 79 3.33 -13.24 15.45
CA CYS A 79 2.50 -13.26 14.28
C CYS A 79 1.83 -11.90 14.15
N THR A 80 2.16 -11.16 13.10
CA THR A 80 1.60 -9.81 12.88
C THR A 80 0.11 -9.82 12.59
N ASN A 81 -0.50 -10.97 12.33
CA ASN A 81 -1.95 -11.11 12.16
C ASN A 81 -2.66 -11.42 13.48
N CYS A 82 -2.38 -12.57 14.11
CA CYS A 82 -3.10 -13.01 15.32
C CYS A 82 -2.43 -12.59 16.64
N GLY A 83 -1.18 -12.14 16.62
CA GLY A 83 -0.43 -11.74 17.82
C GLY A 83 0.30 -12.86 18.55
N ARG A 84 0.22 -14.12 18.09
CA ARG A 84 0.91 -15.27 18.71
C ARG A 84 2.42 -15.04 18.80
N ASP A 85 2.98 -15.24 19.99
CA ASP A 85 4.42 -15.13 20.24
C ASP A 85 5.22 -16.26 19.58
N GLY A 86 6.50 -15.98 19.30
CA GLY A 86 7.49 -16.93 18.80
C GLY A 86 7.38 -17.28 17.31
N VAL A 87 6.32 -16.87 16.60
CA VAL A 87 6.09 -17.31 15.21
C VAL A 87 5.82 -16.14 14.27
N LYS A 88 6.51 -16.09 13.12
CA LYS A 88 6.23 -15.10 12.07
C LYS A 88 4.94 -15.46 11.33
N VAL A 89 4.24 -14.47 10.78
CA VAL A 89 2.98 -14.67 10.01
C VAL A 89 3.09 -15.73 8.90
N ARG A 90 4.24 -15.79 8.21
CA ARG A 90 4.54 -16.77 7.15
C ARG A 90 4.62 -18.22 7.63
N ALA A 91 4.97 -18.43 8.89
CA ALA A 91 5.14 -19.74 9.53
C ALA A 91 4.04 -20.03 10.56
N CYS A 92 3.14 -19.07 10.80
CA CYS A 92 2.05 -19.24 11.75
C CYS A 92 1.10 -20.34 11.24
N PRO A 93 0.83 -21.41 12.01
CA PRO A 93 0.01 -22.53 11.56
C PRO A 93 -1.39 -22.08 11.14
N ARG A 94 -1.92 -21.06 11.82
CA ARG A 94 -3.24 -20.50 11.56
C ARG A 94 -3.29 -19.42 10.47
N CYS A 95 -2.21 -18.64 10.31
CA CYS A 95 -2.23 -17.45 9.44
C CYS A 95 -1.48 -17.66 8.12
N SER A 96 -0.61 -18.66 8.01
CA SER A 96 0.29 -18.86 6.87
C SER A 96 -0.46 -19.06 5.55
N LYS A 97 -1.52 -19.89 5.55
CA LYS A 97 -2.36 -20.15 4.36
C LYS A 97 -3.03 -18.86 3.85
N ALA A 98 -3.68 -18.13 4.76
CA ALA A 98 -4.31 -16.85 4.45
C ALA A 98 -3.30 -15.80 3.98
N TRP A 99 -2.14 -15.72 4.64
CA TRP A 99 -1.03 -14.85 4.23
C TRP A 99 -0.55 -15.15 2.81
N ARG A 100 -0.33 -16.43 2.45
CA ARG A 100 0.06 -16.81 1.08
C ARG A 100 -0.98 -16.41 0.03
N LYS A 101 -2.27 -16.57 0.33
CA LYS A 101 -3.38 -16.14 -0.56
C LYS A 101 -3.37 -14.62 -0.74
N SER A 102 -3.23 -13.87 0.35
CA SER A 102 -3.14 -12.41 0.33
C SER A 102 -1.93 -11.91 -0.49
N GLN A 103 -0.76 -12.53 -0.31
CA GLN A 103 0.43 -12.23 -1.11
C GLN A 103 0.20 -12.46 -2.61
N ARG A 104 -0.39 -13.62 -2.98
CA ARG A 104 -0.72 -13.91 -4.38
C ARG A 104 -1.67 -12.85 -4.97
N ASN A 105 -2.72 -12.48 -4.23
CA ASN A 105 -3.69 -11.47 -4.66
C ASN A 105 -3.04 -10.08 -4.82
N TRP A 106 -2.10 -9.73 -3.96
CA TRP A 106 -1.34 -8.49 -4.09
C TRP A 106 -0.49 -8.49 -5.37
N HIS A 107 0.23 -9.58 -5.65
CA HIS A 107 1.03 -9.72 -6.87
C HIS A 107 0.17 -9.65 -8.14
N THR A 108 -1.00 -10.29 -8.16
CA THR A 108 -1.91 -10.23 -9.31
C THR A 108 -2.47 -8.83 -9.52
N LYS A 109 -2.91 -8.14 -8.45
CA LYS A 109 -3.38 -6.75 -8.53
C LYS A 109 -2.29 -5.81 -9.05
N LYS A 110 -1.06 -5.93 -8.54
CA LYS A 110 0.09 -5.13 -8.98
C LYS A 110 0.44 -5.41 -10.45
N LYS A 111 0.40 -6.68 -10.88
CA LYS A 111 0.60 -7.07 -12.29
C LYS A 111 -0.48 -6.46 -13.19
N GLY A 112 -1.75 -6.52 -12.80
CA GLY A 112 -2.86 -5.91 -13.54
C GLY A 112 -2.73 -4.40 -13.66
N GLN A 113 -2.33 -3.71 -12.58
CA GLN A 113 -2.07 -2.27 -12.60
C GLN A 113 -0.92 -1.92 -13.56
N LYS A 114 0.19 -2.69 -13.53
CA LYS A 114 1.32 -2.49 -14.46
C LYS A 114 0.90 -2.71 -15.92
N ALA A 115 0.11 -3.75 -16.20
CA ALA A 115 -0.39 -4.03 -17.54
C ALA A 115 -1.31 -2.90 -18.05
N ARG A 116 -2.21 -2.38 -17.20
CA ARG A 116 -3.05 -1.22 -17.51
C ARG A 116 -2.21 0.02 -17.83
N LEU A 117 -1.23 0.34 -16.98
CA LEU A 117 -0.33 1.46 -17.21
C LEU A 117 0.45 1.31 -18.52
N HIS A 118 0.99 0.11 -18.78
CA HIS A 118 1.69 -0.19 -20.03
C HIS A 118 0.79 0.01 -21.25
N SER A 119 -0.46 -0.46 -21.20
CA SER A 119 -1.43 -0.24 -22.28
C SER A 119 -1.73 1.23 -22.54
N VAL A 120 -1.83 2.05 -21.47
CA VAL A 120 -2.04 3.51 -21.59
C VAL A 120 -0.82 4.17 -22.24
N VAL A 121 0.38 3.87 -21.74
CA VAL A 121 1.65 4.38 -22.29
C VAL A 121 1.80 3.99 -23.77
N GLN A 122 1.50 2.74 -24.10
CA GLN A 122 1.57 2.26 -25.49
C GLN A 122 0.56 2.99 -26.40
N LYS A 123 -0.65 3.28 -25.90
CA LYS A 123 -1.66 4.06 -26.64
C LYS A 123 -1.21 5.51 -26.86
N ILE A 124 -0.60 6.14 -25.86
CA ILE A 124 -0.03 7.49 -25.98
C ILE A 124 1.13 7.48 -26.98
N HIS A 125 2.07 6.53 -26.86
CA HIS A 125 3.20 6.40 -27.77
C HIS A 125 2.74 6.27 -29.22
N ARG A 126 1.76 5.40 -29.51
CA ARG A 126 1.19 5.24 -30.86
C ARG A 126 0.59 6.53 -31.42
N ARG A 127 -0.07 7.35 -30.58
CA ARG A 127 -0.61 8.65 -31.00
C ARG A 127 0.49 9.64 -31.34
N LEU A 128 1.56 9.67 -30.53
CA LEU A 128 2.71 10.54 -30.77
C LEU A 128 3.48 10.15 -32.02
N THR A 129 3.68 8.85 -32.28
CA THR A 129 4.37 8.39 -33.50
C THR A 129 3.55 8.69 -34.76
N ALA A 130 2.23 8.45 -34.74
CA ALA A 130 1.36 8.80 -35.86
C ALA A 130 1.35 10.31 -36.17
N SER A 131 1.38 11.16 -35.14
CA SER A 131 1.47 12.61 -35.31
C SER A 131 2.81 13.04 -35.94
N LYS A 132 3.92 12.39 -35.58
CA LYS A 132 5.23 12.68 -36.18
C LYS A 132 5.29 12.33 -37.66
N GLU A 133 4.71 11.21 -38.07
CA GLU A 133 4.64 10.81 -39.48
C GLU A 133 3.79 11.78 -40.30
N ALA A 134 2.65 12.23 -39.75
CA ALA A 134 1.80 13.22 -40.42
C ALA A 134 2.54 14.55 -40.65
N VAL A 135 3.24 15.07 -39.63
CA VAL A 135 4.02 16.31 -39.76
C VAL A 135 5.19 16.16 -40.73
N GLY A 136 5.88 15.01 -40.71
CA GLY A 136 6.97 14.71 -41.64
C GLY A 136 6.52 14.66 -43.10
N LEU A 137 5.40 13.98 -43.37
CA LEU A 137 4.79 13.92 -44.71
C LEU A 137 4.35 15.31 -45.19
N SER A 138 3.75 16.12 -44.31
CA SER A 138 3.38 17.51 -44.65
C SER A 138 4.61 18.36 -44.98
N PHE A 139 5.70 18.24 -44.21
CA PHE A 139 6.93 18.99 -44.46
C PHE A 139 7.59 18.60 -45.80
N LEU A 140 7.66 17.29 -46.09
CA LEU A 140 8.19 16.80 -47.36
C LEU A 140 7.34 17.22 -48.57
N PHE A 141 6.01 17.24 -48.42
CA PHE A 141 5.11 17.70 -49.47
C PHE A 141 5.27 19.20 -49.77
N VAL A 142 5.36 20.05 -48.73
CA VAL A 142 5.62 21.49 -48.90
C VAL A 142 6.99 21.74 -49.54
N LEU A 143 8.03 21.00 -49.12
CA LEU A 143 9.35 21.08 -49.72
C LEU A 143 9.33 20.68 -51.20
N PHE A 144 8.61 19.62 -51.55
CA PHE A 144 8.46 19.17 -52.93
C PHE A 144 7.77 20.24 -53.81
N LEU A 145 6.66 20.83 -53.33
CA LEU A 145 5.98 21.92 -54.03
C LEU A 145 6.90 23.13 -54.24
N PHE A 146 7.66 23.51 -53.21
CA PHE A 146 8.62 24.61 -53.30
C PHE A 146 9.72 24.34 -54.33
N LEU A 147 10.33 23.15 -54.33
CA LEU A 147 11.32 22.75 -55.31
C LEU A 147 10.75 22.71 -56.74
N HIS A 148 9.53 22.21 -56.91
CA HIS A 148 8.85 22.19 -58.21
C HIS A 148 8.63 23.62 -58.74
N SER A 149 8.18 24.55 -57.89
CA SER A 149 8.05 25.97 -58.25
C SER A 149 9.39 26.58 -58.69
N LEU A 150 10.50 26.29 -57.98
CA LEU A 150 11.83 26.78 -58.36
C LEU A 150 12.29 26.25 -59.74
N VAL A 151 11.98 24.99 -60.07
CA VAL A 151 12.30 24.41 -61.38
C VAL A 151 11.48 25.06 -62.50
N VAL A 152 10.16 25.25 -62.30
CA VAL A 152 9.29 25.90 -63.29
C VAL A 152 9.70 27.35 -63.55
N SER A 153 10.02 28.12 -62.49
CA SER A 153 10.48 29.50 -62.63
C SER A 153 11.80 29.61 -63.39
N ARG A 154 12.75 28.69 -63.16
CA ARG A 154 14.01 28.64 -63.92
C ARG A 154 13.79 28.42 -65.41
N ASN A 155 12.89 27.51 -65.78
CA ASN A 155 12.61 27.24 -67.19
C ASN A 155 11.94 28.44 -67.89
N HIS A 156 11.08 29.19 -67.19
CA HIS A 156 10.47 30.40 -67.75
C HIS A 156 11.49 31.52 -68.02
N ILE A 157 12.50 31.69 -67.16
CA ILE A 157 13.55 32.70 -67.34
C ILE A 157 14.43 32.39 -68.58
N ILE A 158 14.75 31.11 -68.81
CA ILE A 158 15.57 30.68 -69.97
C ILE A 158 14.86 30.97 -71.30
N VAL A 159 13.53 30.79 -71.37
CA VAL A 159 12.75 31.02 -72.60
C VAL A 159 12.64 32.51 -72.97
N ILE A 160 12.63 33.41 -71.97
CA ILE A 160 12.57 34.86 -72.23
C ILE A 160 13.93 35.38 -72.73
N SER A 161 15.04 34.80 -72.26
CA SER A 161 16.40 35.20 -72.67
C SER A 161 16.80 34.78 -74.09
N SER A 162 15.99 33.95 -74.79
CA SER A 162 16.28 33.47 -76.14
C SER A 162 15.52 34.23 -77.25
N LYS A 163 14.78 35.28 -76.88
CA LYS A 163 13.92 36.05 -77.80
C LYS A 163 14.38 37.49 -78.07
N GLU A 164 15.52 37.89 -77.49
CA GLU A 164 16.30 39.08 -77.87
C GLU A 164 17.51 38.67 -78.70
#